data_AF-A0A1Q7QIY3-F1
#
_entry.id   AF-A0A1Q7QIY3-F1
#
_cell.length_a   1.000
_cell.length_b   1.000
_cell.length_c   1.000
_cell.angle_alpha   90.00
_cell.angle_beta   90.00
_cell.angle_gamma   90.00
#
_symmetry.space_group_name_H-M   'P 1'
#
loop_
_entity.id
_entity.type
_entity.pdbx_description
1 polymer ?
#
loop_
_entity_poly.entity_id
_entity_poly.type
_entity_poly.pdbx_seq_one_letter_code
_entity_poly.pdbx_strand_id
1 'polypeptide(L)'
;MAERPRAPSRFGRWLLLAPVGLLVAAACSQPSTEYTGVQPRTAVDKIPSGGQMKNFTLVGSNPLIDPKLNLPRGMNGGITAIRDCLYVGSNIDLQPTLILDMKDMSKPTIVGEVPGIKGKGMGIEAIEAVGDLNLLVNSVRAPFGIGKWKPIVSAEDKNVGLVVYDATDCQKPQIVSKINIPQNDFLHYMTLWRDPNKADRVFASVTFNSGVPEDGVDIRVYDLTGCPKSCNPKLAGEWGLRAQLGVPANVTTKYEGGTRVDNTQTHDVTWSLDGKRMHLAQTKYGYLQIDSSAIAEGRSCDVTPAKSKNEAGHCLSVFPDFKPLAAFGTEVANVHGVVKIPGRPYVALQHEGHACPFGGITFAYIGTDGFSTYDRATGQLVAPGGAGSVGSFRGDLFPRNAGTFALPEQNPDRCPKQGDQIPPTTAATGIYGTDIMRSSKTVHNALALPSVLFATWYGGGLRAVDITNPQSPFELGFFFNRPAPEVKWCAEGAAGPCADPEVDAEGVPVRTKQLLPPDVFARSYPIAMNGHIVYSDENMGVYVLKYTGPHANEIPAKGLCISHNPSVTAPGYEPCAPYR
;
A
#
# COMPACT_ATOMS: atom_id res chain seq x y z
N MET A 1 -81.03 8.02 -21.99
CA MET A 1 -81.77 9.22 -21.55
C MET A 1 -81.43 9.40 -20.08
N ALA A 2 -80.41 10.17 -19.73
CA ALA A 2 -80.41 11.64 -19.62
C ALA A 2 -81.38 12.13 -18.53
N GLU A 3 -80.86 12.62 -17.40
CA GLU A 3 -80.85 14.06 -17.06
C GLU A 3 -80.14 14.38 -15.74
N ARG A 4 -79.66 15.62 -15.64
CA ARG A 4 -78.67 16.18 -14.70
C ARG A 4 -79.24 16.44 -13.29
N PRO A 5 -78.38 16.82 -12.33
CA PRO A 5 -78.50 18.21 -11.88
C PRO A 5 -77.17 18.99 -11.78
N ARG A 6 -77.33 20.32 -11.87
CA ARG A 6 -76.32 21.37 -11.82
C ARG A 6 -75.77 21.61 -10.40
N ALA A 7 -74.55 22.15 -10.42
CA ALA A 7 -73.66 22.67 -9.38
C ALA A 7 -74.28 23.47 -8.21
N PRO A 8 -73.55 23.53 -7.07
CA PRO A 8 -73.53 24.68 -6.19
C PRO A 8 -72.26 25.54 -6.36
N SER A 9 -72.40 26.75 -5.83
CA SER A 9 -71.73 28.00 -6.10
C SER A 9 -70.28 28.15 -5.63
N ARG A 10 -69.60 29.07 -6.32
CA ARG A 10 -68.36 29.76 -5.94
C ARG A 10 -68.48 30.38 -4.54
N PHE A 11 -67.78 29.85 -3.55
CA PHE A 11 -67.12 30.60 -2.47
C PHE A 11 -66.39 29.57 -1.59
N GLY A 12 -65.05 29.58 -1.60
CA GLY A 12 -64.22 28.71 -0.74
C GLY A 12 -63.14 27.92 -1.47
N ARG A 13 -62.19 28.59 -2.13
CA ARG A 13 -60.91 27.99 -2.53
C ARG A 13 -59.79 29.03 -2.43
N TRP A 14 -59.35 29.33 -1.21
CA TRP A 14 -58.15 30.13 -0.96
C TRP A 14 -57.36 29.72 0.29
N LEU A 15 -57.42 28.45 0.71
CA LEU A 15 -56.51 27.91 1.73
C LEU A 15 -56.40 26.40 1.53
N LEU A 16 -55.36 25.92 0.82
CA LEU A 16 -54.86 24.54 0.92
C LEU A 16 -53.55 24.27 0.13
N LEU A 17 -52.80 25.30 -0.29
CA LEU A 17 -51.49 25.12 -0.96
C LEU A 17 -50.27 25.48 -0.07
N ALA A 18 -50.46 25.56 1.25
CA ALA A 18 -49.42 26.05 2.15
C ALA A 18 -48.49 25.02 2.83
N PRO A 19 -48.66 23.68 2.78
CA PRO A 19 -47.65 22.79 3.38
C PRO A 19 -46.76 22.04 2.36
N VAL A 20 -47.03 22.09 1.05
CA VAL A 20 -46.23 21.32 0.06
C VAL A 20 -45.03 22.12 -0.48
N GLY A 21 -45.08 23.46 -0.43
CA GLY A 21 -43.96 24.32 -0.85
C GLY A 21 -42.78 24.37 0.13
N LEU A 22 -43.00 24.06 1.41
CA LEU A 22 -41.95 24.13 2.45
C LEU A 22 -41.13 22.83 2.59
N LEU A 23 -41.67 21.68 2.17
CA LEU A 23 -40.93 20.40 2.21
C LEU A 23 -40.03 20.19 1.00
N VAL A 24 -40.28 20.86 -0.13
CA VAL A 24 -39.41 20.81 -1.32
C VAL A 24 -38.25 21.82 -1.21
N ALA A 25 -38.45 22.96 -0.53
CA ALA A 25 -37.41 23.97 -0.33
C ALA A 25 -36.34 23.54 0.69
N ALA A 26 -36.68 22.74 1.70
CA ALA A 26 -35.73 22.27 2.72
C ALA A 26 -34.81 21.13 2.23
N ALA A 27 -35.14 20.47 1.13
CA ALA A 27 -34.30 19.42 0.51
C ALA A 27 -33.25 19.99 -0.46
N CYS A 28 -33.35 21.27 -0.85
CA CYS A 28 -32.43 21.93 -1.78
C CYS A 28 -31.55 23.00 -1.12
N SER A 29 -31.59 23.13 0.21
CA SER A 29 -30.79 24.10 0.98
C SER A 29 -29.84 23.44 1.97
N GLN A 30 -29.30 22.27 1.64
CA GLN A 30 -27.98 21.94 2.21
C GLN A 30 -26.99 22.87 1.52
N PRO A 31 -26.21 23.68 2.25
CA PRO A 31 -25.08 24.36 1.64
C PRO A 31 -24.27 23.26 0.95
N SER A 32 -24.09 23.36 -0.36
CA SER A 32 -23.08 22.55 -1.04
C SER A 32 -21.81 22.78 -0.25
N THR A 33 -21.35 21.78 0.49
CA THR A 33 -20.03 21.84 1.12
C THR A 33 -19.06 21.92 -0.04
N GLU A 34 -18.66 23.15 -0.38
CA GLU A 34 -17.73 23.42 -1.45
C GLU A 34 -16.47 22.61 -1.14
N TYR A 35 -16.08 21.73 -2.05
CA TYR A 35 -14.84 21.00 -1.89
C TYR A 35 -13.68 22.00 -1.99
N THR A 36 -13.07 22.32 -0.85
CA THR A 36 -11.99 23.31 -0.77
C THR A 36 -10.62 22.78 -1.20
N GLY A 37 -10.57 21.62 -1.86
CA GLY A 37 -9.33 20.93 -2.20
C GLY A 37 -8.86 19.94 -1.13
N VAL A 38 -7.73 19.30 -1.43
CA VAL A 38 -7.03 18.37 -0.51
C VAL A 38 -6.43 19.17 0.64
N GLN A 39 -6.58 18.69 1.88
CA GLN A 39 -6.06 19.36 3.07
C GLN A 39 -4.53 19.38 3.08
N PRO A 40 -3.90 20.58 3.08
CA PRO A 40 -2.47 20.71 3.33
C PRO A 40 -2.11 20.21 4.72
N ARG A 41 -0.90 19.69 4.85
CA ARG A 41 -0.36 19.21 6.12
C ARG A 41 -0.23 20.36 7.12
N THR A 42 -0.79 20.17 8.31
CA THR A 42 -0.58 21.08 9.45
C THR A 42 0.83 20.94 10.02
N ALA A 43 1.52 22.05 10.25
CA ALA A 43 2.84 22.03 10.87
C ALA A 43 2.86 21.26 12.19
N VAL A 44 3.95 20.50 12.42
CA VAL A 44 4.06 19.55 13.54
C VAL A 44 3.75 20.17 14.89
N ASP A 45 4.25 21.39 15.13
CA ASP A 45 4.06 22.17 16.35
C ASP A 45 2.59 22.58 16.58
N LYS A 46 1.80 22.69 15.52
CA LYS A 46 0.38 23.10 15.55
C LYS A 46 -0.61 21.93 15.59
N ILE A 47 -0.15 20.68 15.50
CA ILE A 47 -1.04 19.53 15.62
C ILE A 47 -1.49 19.40 17.09
N PRO A 48 -2.80 19.27 17.38
CA PRO A 48 -3.27 19.03 18.73
C PRO A 48 -2.74 17.71 19.31
N SER A 49 -2.72 17.56 20.64
CA SER A 49 -2.23 16.34 21.30
C SER A 49 -2.98 15.07 20.87
N GLY A 50 -4.29 15.16 20.62
CA GLY A 50 -5.12 14.07 20.09
C GLY A 50 -4.98 13.85 18.57
N GLY A 51 -4.07 14.56 17.91
CA GLY A 51 -3.99 14.64 16.46
C GLY A 51 -4.99 15.63 15.87
N GLN A 52 -4.93 15.78 14.55
CA GLN A 52 -5.90 16.54 13.77
C GLN A 52 -6.55 15.61 12.75
N MET A 53 -7.86 15.70 12.58
CA MET A 53 -8.59 14.78 11.73
C MET A 53 -9.85 15.36 11.11
N LYS A 54 -10.25 14.77 9.98
CA LYS A 54 -11.53 14.98 9.31
C LYS A 54 -12.08 13.62 8.90
N ASN A 55 -13.36 13.35 9.19
CA ASN A 55 -14.03 12.08 8.92
C ASN A 55 -13.35 10.85 9.55
N PHE A 56 -12.57 11.07 10.61
CA PHE A 56 -12.03 10.03 11.46
C PHE A 56 -12.27 10.38 12.93
N THR A 57 -12.30 9.35 13.77
CA THR A 57 -12.20 9.45 15.22
C THR A 57 -11.05 8.58 15.68
N LEU A 58 -10.15 9.12 16.50
CA LEU A 58 -9.13 8.32 17.18
C LEU A 58 -9.79 7.48 18.28
N VAL A 59 -9.72 6.16 18.13
CA VAL A 59 -10.31 5.19 19.06
C VAL A 59 -9.27 4.74 20.07
N GLY A 60 -8.06 4.43 19.61
CA GLY A 60 -6.96 3.98 20.45
C GLY A 60 -5.62 4.20 19.77
N SER A 61 -4.55 4.17 20.55
CA SER A 61 -3.19 4.19 20.05
C SER A 61 -2.23 3.53 21.03
N ASN A 62 -1.11 3.03 20.51
CA ASN A 62 -0.01 2.54 21.34
C ASN A 62 1.32 3.02 20.74
N PRO A 63 2.11 3.85 21.46
CA PRO A 63 3.36 4.38 20.95
C PRO A 63 4.51 3.37 20.92
N LEU A 64 4.26 2.13 21.34
CA LEU A 64 5.23 1.05 21.42
C LEU A 64 6.43 1.45 22.27
N ILE A 65 6.15 1.88 23.50
CA ILE A 65 7.16 2.39 24.42
C ILE A 65 8.18 1.30 24.76
N ASP A 66 9.46 1.62 24.57
CA ASP A 66 10.56 0.85 25.14
C ASP A 66 10.53 0.97 26.67
N PRO A 67 10.44 -0.14 27.41
CA PRO A 67 10.25 -0.10 28.86
C PRO A 67 11.48 0.39 29.63
N LYS A 68 12.68 0.39 29.02
CA LYS A 68 13.91 0.83 29.68
C LYS A 68 14.11 2.34 29.54
N LEU A 69 13.85 2.89 28.36
CA LEU A 69 14.05 4.30 28.06
C LEU A 69 12.79 5.15 28.20
N ASN A 70 11.62 4.53 28.30
CA ASN A 70 10.31 5.19 28.30
C ASN A 70 10.11 6.11 27.07
N LEU A 71 10.55 5.63 25.90
CA LEU A 71 10.45 6.32 24.61
C LEU A 71 9.72 5.43 23.61
N PRO A 72 8.97 5.99 22.64
CA PRO A 72 8.49 5.21 21.51
C PRO A 72 9.64 4.48 20.83
N ARG A 73 9.41 3.22 20.44
CA ARG A 73 10.41 2.35 19.82
C ARG A 73 11.07 3.04 18.61
N GLY A 74 10.28 3.70 17.77
CA GLY A 74 10.71 4.16 16.45
C GLY A 74 11.08 3.00 15.51
N MET A 75 11.35 3.28 14.24
CA MET A 75 11.68 2.26 13.24
C MET A 75 10.70 1.08 13.21
N ASN A 76 9.39 1.38 13.30
CA ASN A 76 8.32 0.38 13.17
C ASN A 76 8.14 -0.02 11.71
N GLY A 77 7.99 -1.32 11.46
CA GLY A 77 7.80 -1.88 10.11
C GLY A 77 6.33 -2.09 9.72
N GLY A 78 6.11 -3.01 8.79
CA GLY A 78 4.78 -3.44 8.34
C GLY A 78 3.92 -4.03 9.46
N ILE A 79 2.60 -4.09 9.22
CA ILE A 79 1.63 -4.67 10.17
C ILE A 79 0.73 -5.70 9.52
N THR A 80 0.26 -6.66 10.33
CA THR A 80 -0.84 -7.55 9.99
C THR A 80 -1.54 -8.01 11.27
N ALA A 81 -2.64 -8.75 11.16
CA ALA A 81 -3.36 -9.24 12.32
C ALA A 81 -3.87 -10.67 12.14
N ILE A 82 -4.05 -11.36 13.27
CA ILE A 82 -4.77 -12.64 13.35
C ILE A 82 -5.70 -12.54 14.56
N ARG A 83 -7.02 -12.61 14.32
CA ARG A 83 -8.05 -12.44 15.35
C ARG A 83 -7.81 -11.13 16.10
N ASP A 84 -7.61 -11.18 17.42
CA ASP A 84 -7.39 -10.01 18.27
C ASP A 84 -5.91 -9.68 18.48
N CYS A 85 -4.99 -10.27 17.72
CA CYS A 85 -3.56 -9.97 17.79
C CYS A 85 -3.12 -9.16 16.58
N LEU A 86 -2.56 -7.97 16.83
CA LEU A 86 -1.87 -7.16 15.82
C LEU A 86 -0.36 -7.40 15.94
N TYR A 87 0.29 -7.65 14.80
CA TYR A 87 1.74 -7.81 14.70
C TYR A 87 2.35 -6.57 14.08
N VAL A 88 3.41 -6.04 14.70
CA VAL A 88 4.11 -4.84 14.22
C VAL A 88 5.58 -5.16 14.03
N GLY A 89 6.02 -5.18 12.77
CA GLY A 89 7.41 -5.44 12.39
C GLY A 89 8.38 -4.38 12.92
N SER A 90 9.67 -4.62 12.71
CA SER A 90 10.71 -3.64 13.01
C SER A 90 11.76 -3.60 11.91
N ASN A 91 12.21 -2.37 11.62
CA ASN A 91 13.23 -2.03 10.65
C ASN A 91 14.65 -2.27 11.16
N ILE A 92 14.81 -2.59 12.45
CA ILE A 92 16.09 -2.76 13.15
C ILE A 92 16.25 -4.21 13.62
N ASP A 93 17.43 -4.80 13.45
CA ASP A 93 17.79 -6.18 13.84
C ASP A 93 17.84 -6.44 15.35
N LEU A 94 17.92 -5.36 16.14
CA LEU A 94 17.91 -5.39 17.61
C LEU A 94 16.51 -5.32 18.20
N GLN A 95 15.46 -5.33 17.38
CA GLN A 95 14.09 -5.20 17.80
C GLN A 95 13.23 -6.30 17.16
N PRO A 96 12.39 -6.99 17.94
CA PRO A 96 11.51 -8.02 17.41
C PRO A 96 10.27 -7.41 16.76
N THR A 97 9.55 -8.24 16.01
CA THR A 97 8.14 -7.97 15.72
C THR A 97 7.35 -8.05 17.04
N LEU A 98 6.64 -6.98 17.38
CA LEU A 98 5.82 -6.91 18.60
C LEU A 98 4.42 -7.44 18.35
N ILE A 99 3.79 -7.99 19.39
CA ILE A 99 2.41 -8.47 19.39
C ILE A 99 1.58 -7.58 20.31
N LEU A 100 0.48 -7.04 19.79
CA LEU A 100 -0.47 -6.25 20.54
C LEU A 100 -1.81 -7.00 20.68
N ASP A 101 -2.37 -7.03 21.88
CA ASP A 101 -3.77 -7.42 22.11
C ASP A 101 -4.69 -6.26 21.71
N MET A 102 -5.65 -6.58 20.85
CA MET A 102 -6.61 -5.69 20.21
C MET A 102 -8.06 -6.05 20.57
N LYS A 103 -8.31 -6.91 21.59
CA LYS A 103 -9.68 -7.21 22.05
C LYS A 103 -10.46 -5.95 22.39
N ASP A 104 -9.79 -5.01 23.04
CA ASP A 104 -10.27 -3.65 23.22
C ASP A 104 -9.51 -2.73 22.25
N MET A 105 -10.16 -2.40 21.13
CA MET A 105 -9.62 -1.52 20.09
C MET A 105 -9.27 -0.11 20.60
N SER A 106 -9.83 0.32 21.74
CA SER A 106 -9.48 1.60 22.37
C SER A 106 -8.20 1.54 23.21
N LYS A 107 -7.76 0.34 23.56
CA LYS A 107 -6.61 0.10 24.43
C LYS A 107 -5.69 -1.00 23.86
N PRO A 108 -5.08 -0.76 22.68
CA PRO A 108 -4.05 -1.66 22.15
C PRO A 108 -2.90 -1.81 23.17
N THR A 109 -2.50 -3.04 23.50
CA THR A 109 -1.46 -3.31 24.52
C THR A 109 -0.45 -4.34 24.06
N ILE A 110 0.84 -4.11 24.29
CA ILE A 110 1.88 -5.09 23.96
C ILE A 110 1.74 -6.30 24.90
N VAL A 111 1.65 -7.49 24.33
CA VAL A 111 1.50 -8.76 25.07
C VAL A 111 2.61 -9.77 24.78
N GLY A 112 3.46 -9.52 23.78
CA GLY A 112 4.56 -10.41 23.47
C GLY A 112 5.34 -10.00 22.22
N GLU A 113 6.17 -10.94 21.77
CA GLU A 113 7.07 -10.79 20.63
C GLU A 113 6.95 -12.04 19.75
N VAL A 114 7.05 -11.86 18.44
CA VAL A 114 7.14 -12.98 17.50
C VAL A 114 8.59 -13.49 17.48
N PRO A 115 8.85 -14.79 17.64
CA PRO A 115 10.20 -15.34 17.54
C PRO A 115 10.87 -14.94 16.22
N GLY A 116 12.05 -14.32 16.27
CA GLY A 116 12.74 -13.80 15.08
C GLY A 116 14.00 -14.56 14.68
N ILE A 117 14.67 -14.05 13.65
CA ILE A 117 16.03 -14.45 13.27
C ILE A 117 17.02 -13.42 13.82
N LYS A 118 17.96 -13.87 14.65
CA LYS A 118 18.95 -12.98 15.26
C LYS A 118 19.79 -12.27 14.19
N GLY A 119 19.93 -10.95 14.31
CA GLY A 119 20.72 -10.13 13.39
C GLY A 119 20.02 -9.79 12.07
N LYS A 120 18.74 -10.12 11.91
CA LYS A 120 17.95 -9.74 10.74
C LYS A 120 16.78 -8.86 11.18
N GLY A 121 16.37 -7.93 10.31
CA GLY A 121 15.13 -7.19 10.53
C GLY A 121 13.93 -8.09 10.23
N MET A 122 12.86 -7.92 11.01
CA MET A 122 11.68 -8.78 10.98
C MET A 122 10.44 -7.96 10.63
N GLY A 123 9.89 -8.17 9.45
CA GLY A 123 8.67 -7.50 9.00
C GLY A 123 8.91 -6.03 8.65
N ILE A 124 10.07 -5.73 8.07
CA ILE A 124 10.52 -4.38 7.71
C ILE A 124 9.44 -3.69 6.84
N GLU A 125 9.22 -4.21 5.63
CA GLU A 125 8.19 -3.70 4.73
C GLU A 125 6.90 -4.53 4.81
N ALA A 126 7.04 -5.83 5.06
CA ALA A 126 5.94 -6.78 4.89
C ALA A 126 5.93 -7.89 5.95
N ILE A 127 4.77 -8.03 6.57
CA ILE A 127 4.36 -9.16 7.39
C ILE A 127 2.88 -9.37 7.04
N GLU A 128 2.49 -10.61 6.77
CA GLU A 128 1.13 -10.91 6.32
C GLU A 128 0.59 -12.18 6.94
N ALA A 129 -0.74 -12.28 7.00
CA ALA A 129 -1.41 -13.38 7.66
C ALA A 129 -2.67 -13.84 6.93
N VAL A 130 -2.97 -15.13 7.08
CA VAL A 130 -4.27 -15.73 6.75
C VAL A 130 -4.95 -16.10 8.06
N GLY A 131 -5.88 -15.25 8.51
CA GLY A 131 -6.38 -15.26 9.88
C GLY A 131 -7.07 -16.57 10.30
N ASP A 132 -7.90 -17.15 9.44
CA ASP A 132 -8.64 -18.39 9.71
C ASP A 132 -7.76 -19.65 9.62
N LEU A 133 -6.66 -19.61 8.86
CA LEU A 133 -5.64 -20.66 8.87
C LEU A 133 -4.70 -20.55 10.08
N ASN A 134 -4.74 -19.42 10.81
CA ASN A 134 -3.74 -19.05 11.80
C ASN A 134 -2.31 -19.05 11.22
N LEU A 135 -2.18 -18.69 9.95
CA LEU A 135 -0.91 -18.62 9.24
C LEU A 135 -0.37 -17.19 9.33
N LEU A 136 0.83 -17.02 9.89
CA LEU A 136 1.57 -15.77 9.85
C LEU A 136 2.84 -15.98 9.05
N VAL A 137 3.18 -15.05 8.17
CA VAL A 137 4.42 -15.07 7.38
C VAL A 137 5.11 -13.73 7.54
N ASN A 138 6.37 -13.78 7.95
CA ASN A 138 7.17 -12.61 8.25
C ASN A 138 8.36 -12.52 7.29
N SER A 139 8.55 -11.37 6.65
CA SER A 139 9.75 -11.12 5.85
C SER A 139 10.98 -10.97 6.74
N VAL A 140 12.09 -11.52 6.26
CA VAL A 140 13.39 -11.48 6.93
C VAL A 140 14.43 -10.99 5.94
N ARG A 141 15.08 -9.88 6.26
CA ARG A 141 16.08 -9.26 5.38
C ARG A 141 17.12 -8.52 6.19
N ALA A 142 18.13 -8.00 5.49
CA ALA A 142 19.07 -7.08 6.08
C ALA A 142 18.30 -5.89 6.72
N PRO A 143 18.60 -5.56 7.99
CA PRO A 143 17.98 -4.41 8.67
C PRO A 143 18.43 -3.10 8.02
N PHE A 144 17.74 -2.01 8.35
CA PHE A 144 18.33 -0.69 8.11
C PHE A 144 19.58 -0.53 8.97
N GLY A 145 20.64 0.03 8.37
CA GLY A 145 21.93 0.16 9.03
C GLY A 145 21.87 1.08 10.26
N ILE A 146 22.66 0.77 11.28
CA ILE A 146 22.80 1.60 12.49
C ILE A 146 24.24 2.12 12.55
N GLY A 147 24.52 3.23 11.86
CA GLY A 147 25.88 3.76 11.75
C GLY A 147 26.86 2.69 11.23
N LYS A 148 27.90 2.38 12.00
CA LYS A 148 28.91 1.35 11.66
C LYS A 148 28.61 -0.04 12.21
N TRP A 149 27.49 -0.22 12.92
CA TRP A 149 27.09 -1.51 13.46
C TRP A 149 26.86 -2.52 12.35
N LYS A 150 27.35 -3.75 12.55
CA LYS A 150 27.11 -4.85 11.64
C LYS A 150 26.39 -5.98 12.38
N PRO A 151 25.17 -6.35 11.95
CA PRO A 151 24.49 -7.51 12.51
C PRO A 151 25.33 -8.78 12.36
N ILE A 152 25.29 -9.63 13.39
CA ILE A 152 25.86 -10.98 13.32
C ILE A 152 24.71 -11.95 13.05
N VAL A 153 24.76 -12.58 11.88
CA VAL A 153 23.79 -13.61 11.44
C VAL A 153 24.50 -14.96 11.37
N SER A 154 23.84 -16.01 11.82
CA SER A 154 24.38 -17.38 11.73
C SER A 154 24.54 -17.81 10.26
N ALA A 155 25.45 -18.75 9.99
CA ALA A 155 25.62 -19.28 8.63
C ALA A 155 24.35 -19.99 8.12
N GLU A 156 23.62 -20.66 9.02
CA GLU A 156 22.36 -21.34 8.73
C GLU A 156 21.24 -20.36 8.35
N ASP A 157 21.17 -19.22 9.04
CA ASP A 157 20.11 -18.23 8.84
C ASP A 157 20.45 -17.17 7.78
N LYS A 158 21.66 -17.19 7.21
CA LYS A 158 22.15 -16.16 6.29
C LYS A 158 21.16 -15.89 5.16
N ASN A 159 20.63 -16.96 4.55
CA ASN A 159 19.75 -16.90 3.38
C ASN A 159 18.25 -16.97 3.73
N VAL A 160 17.88 -16.99 5.01
CA VAL A 160 16.46 -17.01 5.41
C VAL A 160 15.83 -15.69 4.99
N GLY A 161 14.84 -15.77 4.10
CA GLY A 161 14.13 -14.61 3.56
C GLY A 161 12.68 -14.50 4.07
N LEU A 162 12.07 -15.63 4.47
CA LEU A 162 10.76 -15.68 5.10
C LEU A 162 10.79 -16.63 6.28
N VAL A 163 10.00 -16.31 7.31
CA VAL A 163 9.69 -17.24 8.41
C VAL A 163 8.18 -17.42 8.48
N VAL A 164 7.76 -18.67 8.56
CA VAL A 164 6.35 -19.09 8.60
C VAL A 164 6.02 -19.56 10.00
N TYR A 165 4.89 -19.11 10.54
CA TYR A 165 4.48 -19.41 11.90
C TYR A 165 3.08 -20.04 11.96
N ASP A 166 2.92 -20.97 12.90
CA ASP A 166 1.62 -21.33 13.46
C ASP A 166 1.25 -20.31 14.54
N ALA A 167 0.19 -19.55 14.29
CA ALA A 167 -0.35 -18.56 15.21
C ALA A 167 -1.69 -19.02 15.83
N THR A 168 -1.88 -20.34 16.01
CA THR A 168 -3.08 -20.92 16.64
C THR A 168 -3.31 -20.33 18.04
N ASP A 169 -2.24 -20.05 18.78
CA ASP A 169 -2.22 -19.01 19.82
C ASP A 169 -1.62 -17.74 19.20
N CYS A 170 -2.45 -16.74 18.93
CA CYS A 170 -1.98 -15.54 18.23
C CYS A 170 -1.01 -14.71 19.08
N GLN A 171 -1.00 -14.88 20.41
CA GLN A 171 -0.08 -14.20 21.30
C GLN A 171 1.27 -14.91 21.43
N LYS A 172 1.36 -16.16 20.95
CA LYS A 172 2.59 -16.97 21.00
C LYS A 172 2.84 -17.74 19.68
N PRO A 173 3.03 -17.03 18.54
CA PRO A 173 3.31 -17.70 17.28
C PRO A 173 4.55 -18.59 17.35
N GLN A 174 4.48 -19.77 16.76
CA GLN A 174 5.57 -20.74 16.73
C GLN A 174 6.12 -20.89 15.32
N ILE A 175 7.45 -20.84 15.16
CA ILE A 175 8.09 -21.07 13.85
C ILE A 175 7.79 -22.51 13.40
N VAL A 176 7.18 -22.66 12.23
CA VAL A 176 6.96 -23.97 11.59
C VAL A 176 7.84 -24.18 10.36
N SER A 177 8.34 -23.11 9.74
CA SER A 177 9.27 -23.21 8.62
C SER A 177 10.09 -21.93 8.45
N LYS A 178 11.32 -22.09 7.92
CA LYS A 178 12.17 -21.01 7.43
C LYS A 178 12.42 -21.25 5.95
N ILE A 179 12.19 -20.22 5.12
CA ILE A 179 12.37 -20.32 3.68
C ILE A 179 13.64 -19.60 3.28
N ASN A 180 14.57 -20.35 2.70
CA ASN A 180 15.78 -19.80 2.13
C ASN A 180 15.48 -19.16 0.78
N ILE A 181 15.81 -17.88 0.66
CA ILE A 181 15.65 -17.09 -0.55
C ILE A 181 17.06 -16.69 -1.01
N PRO A 182 17.50 -17.14 -2.20
CA PRO A 182 18.77 -16.70 -2.76
C PRO A 182 18.83 -15.17 -2.82
N GLN A 183 19.98 -14.60 -2.44
CA GLN A 183 20.20 -13.14 -2.48
C GLN A 183 19.16 -12.34 -1.66
N ASN A 184 18.74 -12.89 -0.51
CA ASN A 184 17.80 -12.25 0.42
C ASN A 184 18.25 -10.89 0.98
N ASP A 185 19.52 -10.51 0.80
CA ASP A 185 20.00 -9.17 1.17
C ASP A 185 19.26 -8.06 0.41
N PHE A 186 18.71 -8.35 -0.79
CA PHE A 186 17.92 -7.43 -1.59
C PHE A 186 16.40 -7.63 -1.45
N LEU A 187 15.95 -8.62 -0.68
CA LEU A 187 14.51 -8.86 -0.48
C LEU A 187 13.85 -7.57 0.00
N HIS A 188 12.72 -7.21 -0.58
CA HIS A 188 12.05 -5.96 -0.27
C HIS A 188 10.63 -6.14 0.26
N TYR A 189 9.69 -6.53 -0.58
CA TYR A 189 8.32 -6.84 -0.18
C TYR A 189 8.05 -8.34 -0.18
N MET A 190 7.00 -8.71 0.53
CA MET A 190 6.33 -9.99 0.36
C MET A 190 4.81 -9.79 0.39
N THR A 191 4.10 -10.58 -0.40
CA THR A 191 2.64 -10.58 -0.43
C THR A 191 2.11 -12.01 -0.43
N LEU A 192 1.00 -12.24 0.25
CA LEU A 192 0.32 -13.53 0.27
C LEU A 192 -0.88 -13.49 -0.68
N TRP A 193 -1.05 -14.55 -1.47
CA TRP A 193 -2.28 -14.83 -2.19
C TRP A 193 -2.86 -16.15 -1.71
N ARG A 194 -4.16 -16.17 -1.45
CA ARG A 194 -4.90 -17.39 -1.12
C ARG A 194 -5.83 -17.73 -2.26
N ASP A 195 -5.85 -19.00 -2.64
CA ASP A 195 -6.73 -19.47 -3.69
C ASP A 195 -8.20 -19.38 -3.24
N PRO A 196 -9.05 -18.61 -3.93
CA PRO A 196 -10.46 -18.51 -3.59
C PRO A 196 -11.22 -19.85 -3.76
N ASN A 197 -10.65 -20.81 -4.50
CA ASN A 197 -11.27 -22.11 -4.77
C ASN A 197 -10.71 -23.25 -3.89
N LYS A 198 -9.58 -23.03 -3.19
CA LYS A 198 -8.94 -24.02 -2.31
C LYS A 198 -8.44 -23.35 -1.05
N ALA A 199 -9.22 -23.47 0.02
CA ALA A 199 -9.03 -22.74 1.26
C ALA A 199 -7.67 -22.98 1.94
N ASP A 200 -6.98 -24.09 1.69
CA ASP A 200 -5.68 -24.42 2.27
C ASP A 200 -4.49 -24.04 1.37
N ARG A 201 -4.74 -23.55 0.15
CA ARG A 201 -3.70 -23.17 -0.82
C ARG A 201 -3.37 -21.69 -0.72
N VAL A 202 -2.13 -21.41 -0.32
CA VAL A 202 -1.59 -20.06 -0.13
C VAL A 202 -0.25 -20.00 -0.85
N PHE A 203 0.01 -18.92 -1.59
CA PHE A 203 1.32 -18.61 -2.16
C PHE A 203 1.89 -17.36 -1.51
N ALA A 204 3.20 -17.34 -1.29
CA ALA A 204 3.94 -16.14 -0.91
C ALA A 204 4.79 -15.67 -2.09
N SER A 205 4.57 -14.44 -2.53
CA SER A 205 5.44 -13.75 -3.50
C SER A 205 6.44 -12.88 -2.77
N VAL A 206 7.67 -12.84 -3.26
CA VAL A 206 8.71 -11.93 -2.78
C VAL A 206 9.29 -11.13 -3.94
N THR A 207 9.65 -9.89 -3.66
CA THR A 207 10.28 -8.95 -4.61
C THR A 207 11.61 -8.45 -4.08
N PHE A 208 12.38 -7.78 -4.93
CA PHE A 208 13.74 -7.31 -4.61
C PHE A 208 13.89 -5.82 -4.96
N ASN A 209 14.58 -5.05 -4.10
CA ASN A 209 14.80 -3.62 -4.29
C ASN A 209 16.27 -3.25 -3.99
N SER A 210 16.75 -2.18 -4.62
CA SER A 210 18.06 -1.54 -4.35
C SER A 210 19.29 -2.42 -4.60
N GLY A 211 19.08 -3.56 -5.23
CA GLY A 211 20.12 -4.41 -5.79
C GLY A 211 19.48 -5.39 -6.75
N VAL A 212 20.23 -5.72 -7.78
CA VAL A 212 19.74 -6.47 -8.92
C VAL A 212 20.13 -7.93 -8.68
N PRO A 213 19.17 -8.86 -8.51
CA PRO A 213 19.51 -10.26 -8.34
C PRO A 213 20.36 -10.73 -9.52
N GLU A 214 21.54 -11.33 -9.30
CA GLU A 214 22.48 -11.62 -10.39
C GLU A 214 21.86 -12.51 -11.48
N ASP A 215 20.89 -13.33 -11.10
CA ASP A 215 20.21 -14.30 -11.95
C ASP A 215 19.11 -13.74 -12.86
N GLY A 216 18.77 -12.46 -12.75
CA GLY A 216 17.73 -11.86 -13.59
C GLY A 216 16.32 -11.93 -13.04
N VAL A 217 16.11 -12.51 -11.85
CA VAL A 217 14.79 -12.77 -11.27
C VAL A 217 14.33 -11.60 -10.40
N ASP A 218 13.14 -11.08 -10.68
CA ASP A 218 12.54 -9.97 -9.90
C ASP A 218 11.48 -10.46 -8.92
N ILE A 219 10.90 -11.64 -9.16
CA ILE A 219 9.83 -12.24 -8.35
C ILE A 219 10.10 -13.72 -8.14
N ARG A 220 9.97 -14.17 -6.89
CA ARG A 220 9.89 -15.60 -6.55
C ARG A 220 8.59 -15.88 -5.83
N VAL A 221 7.93 -16.98 -6.19
CA VAL A 221 6.67 -17.42 -5.60
C VAL A 221 6.89 -18.75 -4.91
N TYR A 222 6.46 -18.85 -3.65
CA TYR A 222 6.57 -20.05 -2.83
C TYR A 222 5.18 -20.59 -2.48
N ASP A 223 4.96 -21.87 -2.75
CA ASP A 223 3.78 -22.63 -2.33
C ASP A 223 3.83 -22.87 -0.82
N LEU A 224 2.85 -22.35 -0.10
CA LEU A 224 2.63 -22.55 1.34
C LEU A 224 1.40 -23.41 1.63
N THR A 225 0.92 -24.18 0.65
CA THR A 225 -0.27 -25.03 0.79
C THR A 225 -0.14 -25.95 2.00
N GLY A 226 -1.18 -25.94 2.85
CA GLY A 226 -1.23 -26.71 4.09
C GLY A 226 -0.48 -26.10 5.28
N CYS A 227 0.26 -25.00 5.12
CA CYS A 227 0.78 -24.25 6.26
C CYS A 227 -0.39 -23.64 7.08
N PRO A 228 -0.26 -23.56 8.42
CA PRO A 228 0.90 -23.94 9.22
C PRO A 228 0.96 -25.43 9.61
N LYS A 229 -0.14 -26.18 9.43
CA LYS A 229 -0.31 -27.54 9.99
C LYS A 229 0.61 -28.60 9.36
N SER A 230 0.78 -28.55 8.04
CA SER A 230 1.62 -29.48 7.27
C SER A 230 2.58 -28.70 6.38
N CYS A 231 3.26 -27.72 6.98
CA CYS A 231 3.99 -26.71 6.24
C CYS A 231 5.23 -27.29 5.54
N ASN A 232 5.22 -27.31 4.21
CA ASN A 232 6.33 -27.77 3.38
C ASN A 232 6.52 -26.82 2.18
N PRO A 233 7.13 -25.64 2.40
CA PRO A 233 7.24 -24.64 1.36
C PRO A 233 8.06 -25.09 0.15
N LYS A 234 7.61 -24.74 -1.06
CA LYS A 234 8.30 -25.08 -2.31
C LYS A 234 8.28 -23.91 -3.28
N LEU A 235 9.33 -23.78 -4.10
CA LEU A 235 9.33 -22.80 -5.19
C LEU A 235 8.24 -23.19 -6.22
N ALA A 236 7.32 -22.27 -6.50
CA ALA A 236 6.19 -22.45 -7.40
C ALA A 236 6.37 -21.71 -8.72
N GLY A 237 7.25 -20.71 -8.76
CA GLY A 237 7.55 -19.97 -9.99
C GLY A 237 8.50 -18.82 -9.74
N GLU A 238 9.27 -18.49 -10.77
CA GLU A 238 10.16 -17.35 -10.83
C GLU A 238 9.87 -16.54 -12.08
N TRP A 239 10.03 -15.23 -11.97
CA TRP A 239 9.91 -14.33 -13.09
C TRP A 239 10.88 -13.17 -12.96
N GLY A 240 11.35 -12.68 -14.10
CA GLY A 240 12.11 -11.44 -14.13
C GLY A 240 12.08 -10.78 -15.49
N LEU A 241 11.96 -9.45 -15.46
CA LEU A 241 11.90 -8.59 -16.63
C LEU A 241 13.18 -8.74 -17.46
N ARG A 242 14.33 -8.79 -16.78
CA ARG A 242 15.63 -8.91 -17.43
C ARG A 242 15.84 -10.31 -18.00
N ALA A 243 15.48 -11.33 -17.22
CA ALA A 243 15.57 -12.71 -17.67
C ALA A 243 14.74 -12.95 -18.93
N GLN A 244 13.49 -12.48 -18.96
CA GLN A 244 12.57 -12.79 -20.05
C GLN A 244 12.69 -11.84 -21.25
N LEU A 245 12.84 -10.54 -21.02
CA LEU A 245 12.78 -9.52 -22.08
C LEU A 245 14.14 -8.92 -22.42
N GLY A 246 15.21 -9.28 -21.72
CA GLY A 246 16.54 -8.70 -21.93
C GLY A 246 16.62 -7.20 -21.62
N VAL A 247 15.61 -6.65 -20.94
CA VAL A 247 15.63 -5.26 -20.49
C VAL A 247 16.74 -5.13 -19.44
N PRO A 248 17.65 -4.15 -19.54
CA PRO A 248 18.70 -3.96 -18.54
C PRO A 248 18.10 -3.51 -17.21
N ALA A 249 18.87 -3.65 -16.13
CA ALA A 249 18.46 -3.19 -14.79
C ALA A 249 18.23 -1.67 -14.72
N ASN A 250 18.86 -0.93 -15.62
CA ASN A 250 18.73 0.51 -15.78
C ASN A 250 18.55 0.82 -17.26
N VAL A 251 17.52 1.59 -17.58
CA VAL A 251 17.26 2.11 -18.93
C VAL A 251 17.56 3.61 -18.93
N THR A 252 18.39 4.05 -19.87
CA THR A 252 18.77 5.45 -20.00
C THR A 252 17.98 6.10 -21.13
N THR A 253 17.12 7.06 -20.80
CA THR A 253 16.30 7.80 -21.78
C THR A 253 16.82 9.22 -21.91
N LYS A 254 17.13 9.63 -23.14
CA LYS A 254 17.50 11.02 -23.48
C LYS A 254 16.25 11.81 -23.83
N TYR A 255 16.17 13.05 -23.36
CA TYR A 255 15.12 14.00 -23.70
C TYR A 255 15.71 15.39 -23.92
N GLU A 256 14.92 16.31 -24.45
CA GLU A 256 15.37 17.69 -24.66
C GLU A 256 15.72 18.33 -23.31
N GLY A 257 17.00 18.63 -23.10
CA GLY A 257 17.51 19.21 -21.85
C GLY A 257 18.12 18.21 -20.85
N GLY A 258 18.19 16.91 -21.14
CA GLY A 258 18.84 15.99 -20.20
C GLY A 258 18.81 14.49 -20.52
N THR A 259 19.15 13.70 -19.50
CA THR A 259 19.11 12.24 -19.53
C THR A 259 18.51 11.75 -18.22
N ARG A 260 17.59 10.80 -18.30
CA ARG A 260 16.98 10.12 -17.15
C ARG A 260 17.43 8.66 -17.12
N VAL A 261 17.71 8.15 -15.93
CA VAL A 261 18.02 6.72 -15.70
C VAL A 261 16.86 6.12 -14.91
N ASP A 262 16.20 5.13 -15.51
CA ASP A 262 15.05 4.43 -14.97
C ASP A 262 15.47 3.02 -14.53
N ASN A 263 15.40 2.74 -13.24
CA ASN A 263 15.53 1.37 -12.75
C ASN A 263 14.30 0.56 -13.14
N THR A 264 14.50 -0.73 -13.40
CA THR A 264 13.47 -1.62 -13.95
C THR A 264 13.07 -2.73 -12.99
N GLN A 265 13.47 -2.60 -11.72
CA GLN A 265 13.25 -3.58 -10.65
C GLN A 265 11.78 -3.61 -10.24
N THR A 266 11.29 -4.80 -9.91
CA THR A 266 9.96 -4.98 -9.32
C THR A 266 10.02 -4.70 -7.84
N HIS A 267 9.35 -3.63 -7.42
CA HIS A 267 9.31 -3.17 -6.04
C HIS A 267 8.28 -3.94 -5.21
N ASP A 268 7.06 -4.02 -5.73
CA ASP A 268 5.91 -4.64 -5.07
C ASP A 268 5.02 -5.35 -6.10
N VAL A 269 4.23 -6.30 -5.63
CA VAL A 269 3.36 -7.12 -6.46
C VAL A 269 2.06 -7.50 -5.77
N THR A 270 0.94 -7.34 -6.48
CA THR A 270 -0.36 -7.83 -6.04
C THR A 270 -0.97 -8.81 -7.02
N TRP A 271 -1.66 -9.82 -6.50
CA TRP A 271 -2.33 -10.82 -7.33
C TRP A 271 -3.73 -10.34 -7.71
N SER A 272 -4.18 -10.72 -8.90
CA SER A 272 -5.62 -10.77 -9.16
C SER A 272 -6.24 -11.87 -8.31
N LEU A 273 -7.52 -11.74 -8.05
CA LEU A 273 -8.25 -12.60 -7.12
C LEU A 273 -8.30 -14.04 -7.57
N ASP A 274 -8.56 -14.24 -8.86
CA ASP A 274 -8.51 -15.54 -9.51
C ASP A 274 -7.09 -16.11 -9.60
N GLY A 275 -6.08 -15.35 -9.17
CA GLY A 275 -4.67 -15.70 -9.19
C GLY A 275 -4.03 -15.67 -10.57
N LYS A 276 -4.80 -15.34 -11.63
CA LYS A 276 -4.36 -15.48 -13.03
C LYS A 276 -3.47 -14.34 -13.51
N ARG A 277 -3.40 -13.26 -12.76
CA ARG A 277 -2.55 -12.11 -13.06
C ARG A 277 -1.78 -11.70 -11.81
N MET A 278 -0.57 -11.22 -12.01
CA MET A 278 0.14 -10.43 -11.01
C MET A 278 0.33 -9.02 -11.56
N HIS A 279 0.06 -8.02 -10.73
CA HIS A 279 0.16 -6.59 -10.95
C HIS A 279 1.46 -6.09 -10.33
N LEU A 280 2.37 -5.54 -11.13
CA LEU A 280 3.75 -5.26 -10.73
C LEU A 280 3.99 -3.74 -10.69
N ALA A 281 4.50 -3.27 -9.55
CA ALA A 281 5.09 -1.95 -9.41
C ALA A 281 6.56 -2.01 -9.85
N GLN A 282 6.85 -1.59 -11.07
CA GLN A 282 8.19 -1.61 -11.65
C GLN A 282 8.88 -0.26 -11.45
N THR A 283 9.24 0.10 -10.22
CA THR A 283 10.01 1.32 -9.86
C THR A 283 9.89 2.48 -10.87
N LYS A 284 10.93 2.86 -11.61
CA LYS A 284 10.82 3.94 -12.63
C LYS A 284 10.31 3.48 -13.99
N TYR A 285 10.25 2.17 -14.24
CA TYR A 285 9.75 1.58 -15.47
C TYR A 285 8.20 1.54 -15.55
N GLY A 286 7.51 1.74 -14.42
CA GLY A 286 6.07 1.97 -14.36
C GLY A 286 5.27 0.77 -13.86
N TYR A 287 4.18 0.43 -14.55
CA TYR A 287 3.30 -0.68 -14.23
C TYR A 287 3.35 -1.77 -15.31
N LEU A 288 3.47 -3.01 -14.85
CA LEU A 288 3.45 -4.24 -15.66
C LEU A 288 2.43 -5.21 -15.07
N GLN A 289 1.90 -6.11 -15.89
CA GLN A 289 1.25 -7.32 -15.41
C GLN A 289 1.80 -8.55 -16.11
N ILE A 290 1.84 -9.66 -15.37
CA ILE A 290 2.29 -10.96 -15.87
C ILE A 290 1.17 -11.99 -15.68
N ASP A 291 1.21 -13.02 -16.51
CA ASP A 291 0.35 -14.19 -16.45
C ASP A 291 0.86 -15.14 -15.37
N SER A 292 -0.04 -15.50 -14.45
CA SER A 292 0.17 -16.49 -13.39
C SER A 292 -0.89 -17.60 -13.43
N SER A 293 -1.61 -17.72 -14.56
CA SER A 293 -2.70 -18.67 -14.73
C SER A 293 -2.28 -20.12 -14.51
N ALA A 294 -1.04 -20.50 -14.86
CA ALA A 294 -0.57 -21.87 -14.66
C ALA A 294 -0.53 -22.24 -13.16
N ILE A 295 -0.02 -21.34 -12.32
CA ILE A 295 -0.01 -21.48 -10.85
C ILE A 295 -1.45 -21.51 -10.33
N ALA A 296 -2.26 -20.52 -10.73
CA ALA A 296 -3.65 -20.38 -10.30
C ALA A 296 -4.52 -21.59 -10.67
N GLU A 297 -4.29 -22.22 -11.82
CA GLU A 297 -5.07 -23.37 -12.28
C GLU A 297 -4.47 -24.70 -11.80
N GLY A 298 -3.28 -24.68 -11.19
CA GLY A 298 -2.55 -25.89 -10.80
C GLY A 298 -2.10 -26.72 -12.00
N ARG A 299 -1.83 -26.07 -13.13
CA ARG A 299 -1.29 -26.71 -14.33
C ARG A 299 0.20 -26.99 -14.15
N SER A 300 0.69 -28.05 -14.80
CA SER A 300 2.12 -28.28 -14.93
C SER A 300 2.76 -27.12 -15.69
N CYS A 301 3.88 -26.63 -15.18
CA CYS A 301 4.66 -25.54 -15.76
C CYS A 301 6.11 -25.62 -15.30
N ASP A 302 7.01 -24.96 -16.03
CA ASP A 302 8.40 -24.75 -15.63
C ASP A 302 8.48 -23.61 -14.60
N VAL A 303 9.02 -23.91 -13.42
CA VAL A 303 9.13 -22.94 -12.32
C VAL A 303 10.24 -21.91 -12.54
N THR A 304 11.17 -22.16 -13.47
CA THR A 304 12.27 -21.25 -13.79
C THR A 304 11.78 -20.05 -14.59
N PRO A 305 12.48 -18.89 -14.58
CA PRO A 305 12.06 -17.73 -15.35
C PRO A 305 12.27 -17.98 -16.85
N ALA A 306 11.27 -17.62 -17.65
CA ALA A 306 11.40 -17.54 -19.10
C ALA A 306 12.63 -16.69 -19.49
N LYS A 307 13.36 -17.11 -20.52
CA LYS A 307 14.58 -16.49 -21.05
C LYS A 307 14.36 -15.75 -22.36
N SER A 308 13.15 -15.81 -22.92
CA SER A 308 12.75 -15.00 -24.05
C SER A 308 11.27 -14.62 -24.02
N LYS A 309 10.90 -13.56 -24.75
CA LYS A 309 9.52 -13.06 -24.84
C LYS A 309 8.49 -14.13 -25.23
N ASN A 310 8.88 -15.06 -26.11
CA ASN A 310 7.96 -16.04 -26.70
C ASN A 310 8.10 -17.44 -26.11
N GLU A 311 8.91 -17.60 -25.07
CA GLU A 311 9.09 -18.89 -24.40
C GLU A 311 7.80 -19.27 -23.65
N ALA A 312 7.27 -20.45 -23.95
CA ALA A 312 6.01 -20.94 -23.42
C ALA A 312 6.24 -22.01 -22.34
N GLY A 313 5.22 -22.27 -21.53
CA GLY A 313 5.24 -23.36 -20.54
C GLY A 313 5.77 -22.99 -19.16
N HIS A 314 6.21 -21.74 -18.95
CA HIS A 314 6.63 -21.24 -17.64
C HIS A 314 5.44 -20.94 -16.72
N CYS A 315 5.66 -21.05 -15.41
CA CYS A 315 4.64 -20.79 -14.40
C CYS A 315 4.24 -19.31 -14.32
N LEU A 316 5.19 -18.42 -14.65
CA LEU A 316 5.03 -16.98 -14.73
C LEU A 316 5.59 -16.47 -16.06
N SER A 317 4.88 -15.57 -16.75
CA SER A 317 5.33 -15.03 -18.04
C SER A 317 4.63 -13.72 -18.37
N VAL A 318 5.22 -12.86 -19.20
CA VAL A 318 4.49 -11.70 -19.76
C VAL A 318 3.40 -12.15 -20.73
N PHE A 319 2.33 -11.37 -20.87
CA PHE A 319 1.37 -11.62 -21.95
C PHE A 319 1.99 -11.23 -23.32
N PRO A 320 1.76 -12.01 -24.40
CA PRO A 320 2.41 -11.81 -25.71
C PRO A 320 2.32 -10.38 -26.29
N ASP A 321 1.20 -9.69 -26.03
CA ASP A 321 0.89 -8.35 -26.55
C ASP A 321 0.93 -7.24 -25.49
N PHE A 322 1.36 -7.55 -24.26
CA PHE A 322 1.34 -6.56 -23.19
C PHE A 322 2.32 -5.41 -23.46
N LYS A 323 1.86 -4.19 -23.22
CA LYS A 323 2.71 -3.00 -23.16
C LYS A 323 2.65 -2.38 -21.76
N PRO A 324 3.81 -2.15 -21.11
CA PRO A 324 3.85 -1.51 -19.80
C PRO A 324 3.28 -0.10 -19.86
N LEU A 325 2.62 0.30 -18.78
CA LEU A 325 2.26 1.69 -18.56
C LEU A 325 3.47 2.37 -17.94
N ALA A 326 4.11 3.26 -18.69
CA ALA A 326 5.25 4.02 -18.19
C ALA A 326 4.86 4.84 -16.95
N ALA A 327 5.82 5.02 -16.04
CA ALA A 327 5.63 5.90 -14.89
C ALA A 327 5.23 7.31 -15.35
N PHE A 328 4.09 7.79 -14.88
CA PHE A 328 3.50 9.06 -15.31
C PHE A 328 3.86 10.20 -14.37
N GLY A 329 4.24 11.35 -14.93
CA GLY A 329 4.28 12.62 -14.19
C GLY A 329 5.32 12.73 -13.07
N THR A 330 6.21 11.74 -12.90
CA THR A 330 7.10 11.68 -11.73
C THR A 330 8.55 11.47 -12.17
N GLU A 331 9.18 12.51 -12.72
CA GLU A 331 10.62 12.48 -13.08
C GLU A 331 11.52 12.08 -11.89
N VAL A 332 11.00 12.12 -10.65
CA VAL A 332 11.72 11.79 -9.42
C VAL A 332 11.13 10.62 -8.61
N ALA A 333 9.83 10.31 -8.70
CA ALA A 333 9.19 9.28 -7.85
C ALA A 333 9.06 7.92 -8.55
N ASN A 334 9.35 6.85 -7.81
CA ASN A 334 9.26 5.45 -8.24
C ASN A 334 7.84 4.94 -8.05
N VAL A 335 7.31 4.12 -8.96
CA VAL A 335 6.15 3.27 -8.66
C VAL A 335 6.57 2.27 -7.57
N HIS A 336 6.09 2.53 -6.36
CA HIS A 336 6.44 1.84 -5.13
C HIS A 336 5.49 0.67 -4.87
N GLY A 337 4.20 0.95 -4.90
CA GLY A 337 3.16 -0.01 -4.57
C GLY A 337 2.12 -0.10 -5.68
N VAL A 338 1.38 -1.22 -5.69
CA VAL A 338 0.24 -1.41 -6.58
C VAL A 338 -0.86 -2.15 -5.85
N VAL A 339 -2.05 -1.57 -5.78
CA VAL A 339 -3.23 -2.24 -5.22
C VAL A 339 -4.35 -2.33 -6.23
N LYS A 340 -4.93 -3.51 -6.35
CA LYS A 340 -6.12 -3.76 -7.17
C LYS A 340 -7.34 -3.12 -6.50
N ILE A 341 -8.12 -2.33 -7.25
CA ILE A 341 -9.41 -1.83 -6.73
C ILE A 341 -10.44 -2.97 -6.78
N PRO A 342 -11.03 -3.38 -5.64
CA PRO A 342 -12.09 -4.38 -5.56
C PRO A 342 -13.23 -4.16 -6.56
N GLY A 343 -13.70 -5.24 -7.20
CA GLY A 343 -14.89 -5.24 -8.07
C GLY A 343 -14.83 -4.34 -9.32
N ARG A 344 -13.70 -3.70 -9.63
CA ARG A 344 -13.63 -2.62 -10.63
C ARG A 344 -12.41 -2.75 -11.52
N PRO A 345 -12.40 -2.31 -12.78
CA PRO A 345 -11.28 -2.54 -13.72
C PRO A 345 -10.10 -1.55 -13.52
N TYR A 346 -9.66 -1.33 -12.29
CA TYR A 346 -8.59 -0.37 -11.97
C TYR A 346 -7.56 -0.93 -10.99
N VAL A 347 -6.35 -0.39 -11.06
CA VAL A 347 -5.32 -0.45 -10.02
C VAL A 347 -4.99 0.97 -9.56
N ALA A 348 -4.61 1.11 -8.30
CA ALA A 348 -3.99 2.32 -7.76
C ALA A 348 -2.50 2.07 -7.61
N LEU A 349 -1.69 2.90 -8.27
CA LEU A 349 -0.23 2.88 -8.25
C LEU A 349 0.24 3.92 -7.24
N GLN A 350 0.93 3.49 -6.19
CA GLN A 350 1.54 4.38 -5.20
C GLN A 350 2.92 4.80 -5.70
N HIS A 351 3.19 6.10 -5.78
CA HIS A 351 4.50 6.61 -6.17
C HIS A 351 5.29 7.06 -4.93
N GLU A 352 6.44 6.48 -4.67
CA GLU A 352 7.35 6.88 -3.58
C GLU A 352 8.53 7.70 -4.13
N GLY A 353 8.71 8.90 -3.60
CA GLY A 353 9.82 9.79 -3.92
C GLY A 353 10.40 10.41 -2.65
N HIS A 354 11.72 10.38 -2.53
CA HIS A 354 12.46 10.91 -1.37
C HIS A 354 12.95 12.35 -1.58
N ALA A 355 12.70 12.92 -2.76
CA ALA A 355 13.01 14.30 -3.10
C ALA A 355 11.82 14.94 -3.82
N CYS A 356 11.73 16.26 -3.77
CA CYS A 356 10.68 17.00 -4.45
C CYS A 356 10.89 16.97 -5.98
N PRO A 357 9.84 16.73 -6.80
CA PRO A 357 8.45 16.48 -6.41
C PRO A 357 8.22 15.07 -5.83
N PHE A 358 7.48 15.01 -4.72
CA PHE A 358 7.12 13.76 -4.05
C PHE A 358 6.02 13.00 -4.82
N GLY A 359 5.93 11.67 -4.66
CA GLY A 359 5.01 10.83 -5.44
C GLY A 359 3.61 10.66 -4.84
N GLY A 360 2.58 10.81 -5.69
CA GLY A 360 1.16 10.65 -5.34
C GLY A 360 0.61 9.29 -5.75
N ILE A 361 -0.70 9.20 -5.97
CA ILE A 361 -1.35 8.01 -6.50
C ILE A 361 -1.74 8.24 -7.96
N THR A 362 -1.46 7.27 -8.82
CA THR A 362 -2.01 7.20 -10.18
C THR A 362 -2.99 6.05 -10.27
N PHE A 363 -4.19 6.30 -10.79
CA PHE A 363 -5.16 5.25 -11.08
C PHE A 363 -4.98 4.80 -12.52
N ALA A 364 -4.78 3.51 -12.74
CA ALA A 364 -4.67 2.94 -14.08
C ALA A 364 -5.86 2.02 -14.36
N TYR A 365 -6.45 2.19 -15.53
CA TYR A 365 -7.51 1.32 -16.04
C TYR A 365 -6.91 0.06 -16.68
N ILE A 366 -7.42 -1.09 -16.27
CA ILE A 366 -6.95 -2.43 -16.64
C ILE A 366 -8.12 -3.34 -17.09
N GLY A 367 -9.19 -2.76 -17.61
CA GLY A 367 -10.38 -3.48 -18.05
C GLY A 367 -10.17 -4.31 -19.31
N THR A 368 -10.95 -5.38 -19.46
CA THR A 368 -11.00 -6.19 -20.69
C THR A 368 -12.00 -5.63 -21.70
N ASP A 369 -12.87 -4.73 -21.27
CA ASP A 369 -13.74 -3.96 -22.13
C ASP A 369 -12.91 -3.00 -22.98
N GLY A 370 -13.22 -3.01 -24.28
CA GLY A 370 -12.54 -2.20 -25.26
C GLY A 370 -12.75 -0.71 -25.05
N PHE A 371 -11.69 0.08 -24.87
CA PHE A 371 -11.80 1.51 -24.62
C PHE A 371 -11.52 2.40 -25.84
N SER A 372 -10.91 1.87 -26.89
CA SER A 372 -10.65 2.59 -28.15
C SER A 372 -10.52 1.59 -29.30
N THR A 373 -10.71 2.07 -30.53
CA THR A 373 -10.55 1.30 -31.76
C THR A 373 -9.71 2.11 -32.75
N TYR A 374 -9.31 1.53 -33.88
CA TYR A 374 -8.66 2.28 -34.96
C TYR A 374 -9.55 2.40 -36.17
N ASP A 375 -9.53 3.56 -36.83
CA ASP A 375 -10.09 3.69 -38.16
C ASP A 375 -9.24 2.92 -39.18
N ARG A 376 -9.87 2.01 -39.94
CA ARG A 376 -9.18 1.12 -40.88
C ARG A 376 -8.44 1.88 -41.99
N ALA A 377 -8.93 3.05 -42.39
CA ALA A 377 -8.39 3.79 -43.53
C ALA A 377 -7.22 4.71 -43.13
N THR A 378 -7.28 5.29 -41.92
CA THR A 378 -6.34 6.31 -41.46
C THR A 378 -5.38 5.81 -40.38
N GLY A 379 -5.69 4.70 -39.71
CA GLY A 379 -4.93 4.20 -38.56
C GLY A 379 -5.04 5.07 -37.31
N GLN A 380 -5.93 6.07 -37.29
CA GLN A 380 -6.14 6.94 -36.12
C GLN A 380 -7.04 6.27 -35.08
N LEU A 381 -6.78 6.60 -33.80
CA LEU A 381 -7.64 6.17 -32.69
C LEU A 381 -9.03 6.81 -32.82
N VAL A 382 -10.07 5.99 -32.80
CA VAL A 382 -11.48 6.40 -32.85
C VAL A 382 -12.29 5.72 -31.75
N ALA A 383 -13.40 6.36 -31.37
CA ALA A 383 -14.32 5.81 -30.37
C ALA A 383 -14.85 4.43 -30.82
N PRO A 384 -15.03 3.47 -29.90
CA PRO A 384 -15.55 2.16 -30.25
C PRO A 384 -16.94 2.23 -30.91
N GLY A 385 -17.14 1.44 -31.98
CA GLY A 385 -18.44 1.25 -32.61
C GLY A 385 -18.75 2.14 -33.81
N GLY A 386 -17.82 3.00 -34.26
CA GLY A 386 -17.95 3.75 -35.51
C GLY A 386 -17.80 2.87 -36.77
N ALA A 387 -18.53 3.17 -37.84
CA ALA A 387 -18.38 2.47 -39.12
C ALA A 387 -16.94 2.63 -39.65
N GLY A 388 -16.27 1.52 -39.96
CA GLY A 388 -14.85 1.52 -40.38
C GLY A 388 -13.84 1.31 -39.24
N SER A 389 -14.30 1.28 -37.97
CA SER A 389 -13.45 0.92 -36.84
C SER A 389 -13.06 -0.56 -36.83
N VAL A 390 -11.81 -0.85 -36.46
CA VAL A 390 -11.26 -2.20 -36.31
C VAL A 390 -10.41 -2.32 -35.05
N GLY A 391 -10.35 -3.54 -34.51
CA GLY A 391 -9.60 -3.85 -33.29
C GLY A 391 -10.24 -3.25 -32.05
N SER A 392 -9.63 -3.50 -30.89
CA SER A 392 -10.02 -2.86 -29.64
C SER A 392 -8.87 -2.82 -28.66
N PHE A 393 -8.58 -1.65 -28.09
CA PHE A 393 -7.67 -1.51 -26.97
C PHE A 393 -8.32 -1.99 -25.69
N ARG A 394 -7.71 -2.99 -25.07
CA ARG A 394 -8.10 -3.46 -23.75
C ARG A 394 -7.09 -2.97 -22.73
N GLY A 395 -7.56 -2.44 -21.61
CA GLY A 395 -6.71 -1.96 -20.53
C GLY A 395 -5.83 -3.05 -19.93
N ASP A 396 -6.27 -4.31 -19.98
CA ASP A 396 -5.46 -5.44 -19.50
C ASP A 396 -4.29 -5.81 -20.42
N LEU A 397 -4.21 -5.26 -21.64
CA LEU A 397 -3.04 -5.39 -22.52
C LEU A 397 -2.32 -4.05 -22.70
N PHE A 398 -3.08 -2.96 -22.67
CA PHE A 398 -2.65 -1.58 -22.86
C PHE A 398 -3.18 -0.72 -21.71
N PRO A 399 -2.64 -0.88 -20.49
CA PRO A 399 -3.05 -0.10 -19.33
C PRO A 399 -2.89 1.39 -19.61
N ARG A 400 -3.84 2.18 -19.10
CA ARG A 400 -3.86 3.64 -19.28
C ARG A 400 -4.11 4.36 -17.98
N ASN A 401 -3.50 5.54 -17.83
CA ASN A 401 -3.82 6.44 -16.74
C ASN A 401 -5.28 6.89 -16.85
N ALA A 402 -6.00 6.81 -15.73
CA ALA A 402 -7.37 7.27 -15.58
C ALA A 402 -7.43 8.60 -14.84
N GLY A 403 -6.65 8.75 -13.77
CA GLY A 403 -6.59 9.97 -12.97
C GLY A 403 -5.47 9.89 -11.93
N THR A 404 -5.27 10.98 -11.20
CA THR A 404 -4.23 11.09 -10.17
C THR A 404 -4.79 11.73 -8.91
N PHE A 405 -4.20 11.39 -7.76
CA PHE A 405 -4.44 12.04 -6.49
C PHE A 405 -3.11 12.40 -5.84
N ALA A 406 -2.94 13.66 -5.44
CA ALA A 406 -1.72 14.15 -4.82
C ALA A 406 -2.05 15.19 -3.75
N LEU A 407 -1.16 15.31 -2.76
CA LEU A 407 -1.24 16.34 -1.75
C LEU A 407 -0.73 17.69 -2.30
N PRO A 408 -1.17 18.83 -1.74
CA PRO A 408 -0.70 20.15 -2.16
C PRO A 408 0.83 20.31 -2.10
N GLU A 409 1.51 19.61 -1.20
CA GLU A 409 2.96 19.60 -1.01
C GLU A 409 3.73 18.92 -2.15
N GLN A 410 3.02 18.18 -3.00
CA GLN A 410 3.61 17.39 -4.08
C GLN A 410 3.61 18.14 -5.41
N ASN A 411 3.07 19.37 -5.43
CA ASN A 411 3.06 20.20 -6.61
C ASN A 411 4.52 20.58 -6.99
N PRO A 412 5.01 20.21 -8.18
CA PRO A 412 6.37 20.51 -8.63
C PRO A 412 6.71 22.01 -8.63
N ASP A 413 5.73 22.89 -8.89
CA ASP A 413 5.93 24.35 -8.86
C ASP A 413 6.31 24.89 -7.48
N ARG A 414 6.12 24.07 -6.45
CA ARG A 414 6.42 24.36 -5.05
C ARG A 414 7.74 23.74 -4.60
N CYS A 415 8.44 23.01 -5.47
CA CYS A 415 9.76 22.50 -5.16
C CYS A 415 10.79 23.63 -5.04
N PRO A 416 11.87 23.43 -4.26
CA PRO A 416 12.93 24.42 -4.12
C PRO A 416 13.57 24.73 -5.46
N LYS A 417 13.83 26.00 -5.69
CA LYS A 417 14.56 26.49 -6.85
C LYS A 417 16.02 26.67 -6.49
N GLN A 418 16.87 26.64 -7.50
CA GLN A 418 18.30 26.91 -7.34
C GLN A 418 18.50 28.28 -6.67
N GLY A 419 19.23 28.30 -5.53
CA GLY A 419 19.47 29.50 -4.74
C GLY A 419 18.56 29.65 -3.51
N ASP A 420 17.52 28.83 -3.37
CA ASP A 420 16.71 28.79 -2.14
C ASP A 420 17.56 28.29 -0.96
N GLN A 421 17.39 28.93 0.21
CA GLN A 421 18.03 28.46 1.44
C GLN A 421 17.27 27.25 2.00
N ILE A 422 17.82 26.06 1.78
CA ILE A 422 17.31 24.81 2.34
C ILE A 422 18.05 24.53 3.65
N PRO A 423 17.36 24.31 4.78
CA PRO A 423 18.01 23.91 6.02
C PRO A 423 18.89 22.65 5.82
N PRO A 424 20.12 22.62 6.36
CA PRO A 424 21.06 21.50 6.15
C PRO A 424 20.55 20.13 6.62
N THR A 425 19.49 20.11 7.44
CA THR A 425 18.98 18.95 8.17
C THR A 425 17.66 18.42 7.60
N THR A 426 17.30 18.80 6.38
CA THR A 426 16.02 18.44 5.77
C THR A 426 16.19 17.81 4.40
N ALA A 427 15.48 16.71 4.14
CA ALA A 427 15.39 16.11 2.81
C ALA A 427 14.56 17.04 1.90
N ALA A 428 15.22 17.89 1.10
CA ALA A 428 14.65 18.68 0.00
C ALA A 428 13.29 19.34 0.27
N THR A 429 13.28 20.47 0.99
CA THR A 429 12.04 21.16 1.41
C THR A 429 11.53 22.18 0.40
N GLY A 430 10.45 21.88 -0.33
CA GLY A 430 9.66 22.92 -1.00
C GLY A 430 9.19 24.00 -0.02
N ILE A 431 9.13 25.26 -0.46
CA ILE A 431 8.68 26.38 0.37
C ILE A 431 7.15 26.30 0.52
N TYR A 432 6.66 25.87 1.68
CA TYR A 432 5.34 26.27 2.17
C TYR A 432 5.52 27.27 3.31
N GLY A 433 4.85 28.41 3.20
CA GLY A 433 4.99 29.57 4.09
C GLY A 433 4.76 29.25 5.57
N THR A 434 5.86 28.95 6.27
CA THR A 434 6.06 28.72 7.72
C THR A 434 6.33 27.29 8.20
N ASP A 435 6.36 26.25 7.35
CA ASP A 435 6.74 24.89 7.79
C ASP A 435 8.05 24.41 7.15
N ILE A 436 9.02 24.08 8.00
CA ILE A 436 10.25 23.41 7.58
C ILE A 436 9.86 21.95 7.32
N MET A 437 9.79 21.56 6.05
CA MET A 437 9.39 20.21 5.64
C MET A 437 10.41 19.17 6.12
N ARG A 438 10.27 18.66 7.34
CA ARG A 438 11.22 17.73 7.95
C ARG A 438 11.18 16.33 7.35
N SER A 439 10.02 15.93 6.83
CA SER A 439 9.82 14.65 6.14
C SER A 439 9.36 14.80 4.69
N SER A 440 9.73 13.82 3.84
CA SER A 440 9.14 13.69 2.49
C SER A 440 7.62 13.53 2.57
N LYS A 441 6.89 13.93 1.53
CA LYS A 441 5.42 13.91 1.45
C LYS A 441 4.91 12.98 0.36
N THR A 442 5.40 11.74 0.40
CA THR A 442 5.10 10.74 -0.61
C THR A 442 4.15 9.68 -0.07
N VAL A 443 3.30 9.15 -0.94
CA VAL A 443 2.51 7.97 -0.59
C VAL A 443 3.44 6.78 -0.41
N HIS A 444 3.11 5.90 0.53
CA HIS A 444 3.81 4.64 0.71
C HIS A 444 2.86 3.48 0.38
N ASN A 445 1.86 3.24 1.24
CA ASN A 445 1.02 2.06 1.14
C ASN A 445 -0.47 2.38 1.18
N ALA A 446 -1.29 1.51 0.59
CA ALA A 446 -2.72 1.73 0.41
C ALA A 446 -3.59 0.49 0.68
N LEU A 447 -4.81 0.70 1.17
CA LEU A 447 -5.90 -0.26 1.25
C LEU A 447 -7.05 0.28 0.40
N ALA A 448 -7.41 -0.44 -0.66
CA ALA A 448 -8.53 -0.06 -1.52
C ALA A 448 -9.77 -0.88 -1.18
N LEU A 449 -10.90 -0.19 -1.01
CA LEU A 449 -12.26 -0.73 -1.05
C LEU A 449 -12.89 -0.32 -2.41
N PRO A 450 -14.09 -0.80 -2.78
CA PRO A 450 -14.70 -0.45 -4.07
C PRO A 450 -14.80 1.06 -4.35
N SER A 451 -15.14 1.88 -3.35
CA SER A 451 -15.44 3.30 -3.52
C SER A 451 -14.52 4.23 -2.73
N VAL A 452 -13.78 3.72 -1.74
CA VAL A 452 -12.85 4.49 -0.92
C VAL A 452 -11.48 3.82 -0.84
N LEU A 453 -10.43 4.62 -0.88
CA LEU A 453 -9.05 4.18 -0.68
C LEU A 453 -8.48 4.85 0.56
N PHE A 454 -7.88 4.06 1.45
CA PHE A 454 -7.10 4.53 2.59
C PHE A 454 -5.63 4.41 2.27
N ALA A 455 -4.85 5.47 2.43
CA ALA A 455 -3.41 5.39 2.15
C ALA A 455 -2.58 6.20 3.13
N THR A 456 -1.40 5.67 3.42
CA THR A 456 -0.42 6.27 4.30
C THR A 456 0.56 7.10 3.48
N TRP A 457 0.80 8.33 3.93
CA TRP A 457 1.79 9.23 3.38
C TRP A 457 2.85 9.53 4.44
N TYR A 458 4.11 9.48 4.03
CA TYR A 458 5.21 10.04 4.81
C TYR A 458 4.91 11.51 5.07
N GLY A 459 5.04 11.97 6.31
CA GLY A 459 4.70 13.34 6.71
C GLY A 459 3.25 13.80 6.48
N GLY A 460 2.46 13.12 5.65
CA GLY A 460 1.09 13.42 5.27
C GLY A 460 0.05 12.58 6.01
N GLY A 461 0.48 11.67 6.89
CA GLY A 461 -0.41 10.88 7.73
C GLY A 461 -1.31 9.93 6.93
N LEU A 462 -2.47 9.59 7.50
CA LEU A 462 -3.45 8.75 6.82
C LEU A 462 -4.43 9.61 6.02
N ARG A 463 -4.71 9.19 4.78
CA ARG A 463 -5.69 9.80 3.87
C ARG A 463 -6.82 8.83 3.57
N ALA A 464 -8.05 9.35 3.48
CA ALA A 464 -9.18 8.68 2.85
C ALA A 464 -9.52 9.41 1.55
N VAL A 465 -9.58 8.68 0.45
CA VAL A 465 -9.77 9.22 -0.91
C VAL A 465 -11.01 8.58 -1.51
N ASP A 466 -11.94 9.40 -1.99
CA ASP A 466 -13.04 8.92 -2.82
C ASP A 466 -12.47 8.48 -4.17
N ILE A 467 -12.79 7.25 -4.55
CA ILE A 467 -12.38 6.67 -5.81
C ILE A 467 -13.57 6.18 -6.63
N THR A 468 -14.81 6.56 -6.29
CA THR A 468 -16.02 6.23 -7.07
C THR A 468 -15.86 6.57 -8.53
N ASN A 469 -15.19 7.70 -8.84
CA ASN A 469 -14.67 8.00 -10.15
C ASN A 469 -13.13 8.13 -10.11
N PRO A 470 -12.36 7.10 -10.51
CA PRO A 470 -10.90 7.13 -10.51
C PRO A 470 -10.29 8.17 -11.47
N GLN A 471 -11.10 8.79 -12.34
CA GLN A 471 -10.67 9.91 -13.19
C GLN A 471 -10.71 11.25 -12.46
N SER A 472 -11.45 11.35 -11.35
CA SER A 472 -11.57 12.56 -10.54
C SER A 472 -11.61 12.18 -9.05
N PRO A 473 -10.53 11.58 -8.51
CA PRO A 473 -10.46 11.23 -7.09
C PRO A 473 -10.34 12.51 -6.24
N PHE A 474 -10.89 12.48 -5.02
CA PHE A 474 -10.82 13.63 -4.11
C PHE A 474 -10.75 13.21 -2.64
N GLU A 475 -10.26 14.09 -1.78
CA GLU A 475 -10.04 13.76 -0.36
C GLU A 475 -11.36 13.75 0.41
N LEU A 476 -11.67 12.62 1.05
CA LEU A 476 -12.79 12.48 1.97
C LEU A 476 -12.39 12.83 3.41
N GLY A 477 -11.18 12.48 3.82
CA GLY A 477 -10.75 12.66 5.20
C GLY A 477 -9.27 12.45 5.39
N PHE A 478 -8.81 12.81 6.58
CA PHE A 478 -7.41 12.65 6.97
C PHE A 478 -7.25 12.45 8.47
N PHE A 479 -6.11 11.89 8.86
CA PHE A 479 -5.63 11.87 10.23
C PHE A 479 -4.13 12.18 10.28
N PHE A 480 -3.79 13.17 11.10
CA PHE A 480 -2.42 13.52 11.47
C PHE A 480 -2.23 13.26 12.96
N ASN A 481 -1.39 12.30 13.31
CA ASN A 481 -0.95 12.11 14.69
C ASN A 481 -0.03 13.25 15.15
N ARG A 482 0.03 13.47 16.47
CA ARG A 482 1.05 14.31 17.10
C ARG A 482 2.33 13.48 17.29
N PRO A 483 3.45 13.84 16.66
CA PRO A 483 4.72 13.20 16.95
C PRO A 483 5.18 13.44 18.39
N ALA A 484 5.75 12.41 19.00
CA ALA A 484 6.54 12.49 20.21
C ALA A 484 7.79 13.36 19.98
N PRO A 485 8.31 14.02 21.01
CA PRO A 485 9.51 14.85 20.88
C PRO A 485 10.76 14.04 20.55
N GLU A 486 10.78 12.74 20.86
CA GLU A 486 11.93 11.88 20.67
C GLU A 486 11.50 10.40 20.54
N VAL A 487 12.32 9.60 19.86
CA VAL A 487 12.18 8.14 19.71
C VAL A 487 13.47 7.44 20.12
N LYS A 488 13.40 6.13 20.40
CA LYS A 488 14.59 5.30 20.66
C LYS A 488 15.40 5.07 19.38
N TRP A 489 14.74 4.68 18.30
CA TRP A 489 15.38 4.43 17.02
C TRP A 489 14.90 5.43 15.97
N CYS A 490 15.82 6.29 15.56
CA CYS A 490 15.65 7.26 14.48
C CYS A 490 15.45 6.58 13.12
N ALA A 491 14.51 7.08 12.31
CA ALA A 491 14.34 6.67 10.92
C ALA A 491 15.11 7.62 9.99
N GLU A 492 16.27 7.19 9.48
CA GLU A 492 17.06 7.99 8.52
C GLU A 492 16.37 8.07 7.15
N GLY A 493 16.65 9.14 6.40
CA GLY A 493 16.15 9.32 5.03
C GLY A 493 14.97 10.26 4.99
N ALA A 494 13.77 9.72 4.70
CA ALA A 494 12.55 10.50 4.55
C ALA A 494 12.12 11.26 5.82
N ALA A 495 12.65 10.97 7.03
CA ALA A 495 12.31 11.67 8.28
C ALA A 495 13.42 12.56 8.88
N GLY A 496 14.56 12.68 8.20
CA GLY A 496 15.66 13.56 8.60
C GLY A 496 16.90 12.81 9.13
N PRO A 497 17.95 13.54 9.53
CA PRO A 497 19.23 12.95 9.92
C PRO A 497 19.21 12.37 11.34
N CYS A 498 19.92 11.25 11.50
CA CYS A 498 20.15 10.57 12.77
C CYS A 498 21.51 10.96 13.38
N ALA A 499 21.60 10.93 14.71
CA ALA A 499 22.86 11.00 15.42
C ALA A 499 23.65 9.69 15.28
N ASP A 500 24.93 9.70 15.68
CA ASP A 500 25.67 8.47 15.90
C ASP A 500 24.97 7.60 16.96
N PRO A 501 25.03 6.25 16.83
CA PRO A 501 24.40 5.36 17.78
C PRO A 501 25.06 5.48 19.16
N GLU A 502 24.23 5.54 20.20
CA GLU A 502 24.65 5.31 21.57
C GLU A 502 24.83 3.80 21.75
N VAL A 503 25.95 3.37 22.32
CA VAL A 503 26.31 1.96 22.51
C VAL A 503 26.48 1.60 23.98
N ASP A 504 26.26 0.34 24.33
CA ASP A 504 26.58 -0.21 25.65
C ASP A 504 28.09 -0.50 25.82
N ALA A 505 28.46 -1.11 26.95
CA ALA A 505 29.85 -1.44 27.28
C ALA A 505 30.48 -2.44 26.30
N GLU A 506 29.65 -3.27 25.67
CA GLU A 506 30.01 -4.26 24.66
C GLU A 506 30.03 -3.68 23.23
N GLY A 507 29.67 -2.40 23.07
CA GLY A 507 29.63 -1.72 21.78
C GLY A 507 28.37 -2.03 20.95
N VAL A 508 27.33 -2.61 21.56
CA VAL A 508 26.04 -2.86 20.91
C VAL A 508 25.20 -1.60 20.95
N PRO A 509 24.61 -1.15 19.83
CA PRO A 509 23.70 -0.01 19.83
C PRO A 509 22.54 -0.22 20.79
N VAL A 510 22.28 0.76 21.64
CA VAL A 510 21.12 0.79 22.53
C VAL A 510 20.09 1.82 22.09
N ARG A 511 20.52 2.81 21.29
CA ARG A 511 19.69 3.93 20.85
C ARG A 511 20.33 4.67 19.67
N THR A 512 19.50 5.22 18.80
CA THR A 512 19.93 6.21 17.79
C THR A 512 18.94 7.37 17.78
N LYS A 513 19.38 8.57 18.19
CA LYS A 513 18.52 9.75 18.29
C LYS A 513 18.31 10.42 16.94
N GLN A 514 17.13 11.01 16.74
CA GLN A 514 16.90 11.95 15.65
C GLN A 514 17.51 13.30 16.03
N LEU A 515 18.25 13.95 15.11
CA LEU A 515 18.86 15.27 15.38
C LEU A 515 17.83 16.41 15.41
N LEU A 516 16.65 16.17 14.85
CA LEU A 516 15.48 17.04 14.93
C LEU A 516 14.34 16.29 15.63
N PRO A 517 13.35 16.98 16.20
CA PRO A 517 12.13 16.32 16.64
C PRO A 517 11.51 15.50 15.48
N PRO A 518 11.13 14.24 15.70
CA PRO A 518 10.54 13.40 14.66
C PRO A 518 9.28 14.01 14.04
N ASP A 519 9.06 13.78 12.74
CA ASP A 519 7.81 14.11 12.04
C ASP A 519 6.88 12.87 12.02
N VAL A 520 5.64 13.08 11.56
CA VAL A 520 4.72 12.00 11.20
C VAL A 520 5.34 11.16 10.09
N PHE A 521 5.32 9.85 10.24
CA PHE A 521 5.90 8.92 9.28
C PHE A 521 4.97 7.72 9.10
N ALA A 522 3.76 7.97 8.60
CA ALA A 522 2.79 6.92 8.31
C ALA A 522 3.31 6.06 7.15
N ARG A 523 3.69 4.81 7.44
CA ARG A 523 4.40 3.93 6.51
C ARG A 523 3.71 2.61 6.24
N SER A 524 3.14 1.94 7.24
CA SER A 524 2.59 0.59 7.01
C SER A 524 1.44 0.60 6.00
N TYR A 525 1.16 -0.55 5.39
CA TYR A 525 -0.16 -0.80 4.82
C TYR A 525 -1.22 -0.53 5.91
N PRO A 526 -2.23 0.32 5.62
CA PRO A 526 -3.39 0.39 6.49
C PRO A 526 -4.16 -0.92 6.36
N ILE A 527 -4.70 -1.41 7.47
CA ILE A 527 -5.56 -2.59 7.51
C ILE A 527 -6.93 -2.20 8.07
N ALA A 528 -7.97 -2.92 7.67
CA ALA A 528 -9.28 -2.81 8.30
C ALA A 528 -9.43 -3.95 9.32
N MET A 529 -9.73 -3.62 10.57
CA MET A 529 -9.89 -4.59 11.65
C MET A 529 -11.11 -4.22 12.49
N ASN A 530 -12.11 -5.10 12.52
CA ASN A 530 -13.32 -4.96 13.35
C ASN A 530 -13.95 -3.54 13.30
N GLY A 531 -14.16 -3.00 12.10
CA GLY A 531 -14.78 -1.69 11.86
C GLY A 531 -13.83 -0.49 11.96
N HIS A 532 -12.54 -0.73 12.15
CA HIS A 532 -11.53 0.31 12.33
C HIS A 532 -10.45 0.22 11.26
N ILE A 533 -9.89 1.37 10.89
CA ILE A 533 -8.64 1.44 10.14
C ILE A 533 -7.49 1.47 11.14
N VAL A 534 -6.53 0.57 10.96
CA VAL A 534 -5.33 0.46 11.79
C VAL A 534 -4.11 0.65 10.90
N TYR A 535 -3.15 1.46 11.36
CA TYR A 535 -1.86 1.60 10.68
C TYR A 535 -0.75 1.84 11.71
N SER A 536 0.49 1.56 11.32
CA SER A 536 1.69 1.92 12.07
C SER A 536 2.40 3.10 11.43
N ASP A 537 2.69 4.09 12.27
CA ASP A 537 3.66 5.14 12.01
C ASP A 537 5.05 4.63 12.40
N GLU A 538 6.03 4.82 11.53
CA GLU A 538 7.39 4.34 11.74
C GLU A 538 8.02 4.93 13.00
N ASN A 539 7.73 6.19 13.33
CA ASN A 539 8.25 6.86 14.50
C ASN A 539 7.35 6.66 15.73
N MET A 540 6.02 6.68 15.54
CA MET A 540 5.07 6.95 16.63
C MET A 540 4.23 5.77 17.09
N GLY A 541 4.34 4.62 16.44
CA GLY A 541 3.63 3.40 16.82
C GLY A 541 2.28 3.24 16.12
N VAL A 542 1.33 2.59 16.79
CA VAL A 542 0.06 2.13 16.19
C VAL A 542 -1.07 3.11 16.48
N TYR A 543 -1.90 3.37 15.48
CA TYR A 543 -3.14 4.13 15.59
C TYR A 543 -4.34 3.30 15.15
N VAL A 544 -5.42 3.40 15.91
CA VAL A 544 -6.71 2.77 15.66
C VAL A 544 -7.75 3.86 15.43
N LEU A 545 -8.31 3.90 14.23
CA LEU A 545 -9.20 4.97 13.78
C LEU A 545 -10.54 4.41 13.36
N LYS A 546 -11.63 5.05 13.78
CA LYS A 546 -12.95 4.83 13.19
C LYS A 546 -13.14 5.84 12.07
N TYR A 547 -13.34 5.36 10.85
CA TYR A 547 -13.70 6.23 9.73
C TYR A 547 -15.21 6.53 9.77
N THR A 548 -15.57 7.79 9.60
CA THR A 548 -16.94 8.31 9.74
C THR A 548 -17.42 9.07 8.51
N GLY A 549 -16.66 9.02 7.40
CA GLY A 549 -16.98 9.69 6.15
C GLY A 549 -17.86 8.85 5.21
N PRO A 550 -18.09 9.36 3.97
CA PRO A 550 -18.75 8.62 2.91
C PRO A 550 -18.11 7.24 2.66
N HIS A 551 -18.92 6.24 2.32
CA HIS A 551 -18.49 4.84 2.10
C HIS A 551 -17.92 4.13 3.34
N ALA A 552 -18.11 4.67 4.56
CA ALA A 552 -17.70 3.97 5.79
C ALA A 552 -18.38 2.59 5.97
N ASN A 553 -19.51 2.37 5.32
CA ASN A 553 -20.20 1.08 5.26
C ASN A 553 -19.43 0.00 4.45
N GLU A 554 -18.41 0.36 3.67
CA GLU A 554 -17.53 -0.61 2.98
C GLU A 554 -16.46 -1.21 3.92
N ILE A 555 -16.24 -0.65 5.11
CA ILE A 555 -15.32 -1.18 6.12
C ILE A 555 -16.04 -2.25 6.95
N PRO A 556 -15.51 -3.48 7.09
CA PRO A 556 -16.26 -4.49 7.78
C PRO A 556 -16.33 -4.26 9.26
N ALA A 557 -17.54 -4.37 9.82
CA ALA A 557 -17.74 -4.28 11.26
C ALA A 557 -16.98 -5.36 12.05
N LYS A 558 -16.65 -6.49 11.41
CA LYS A 558 -15.92 -7.62 12.00
C LYS A 558 -14.93 -8.20 11.01
N GLY A 559 -13.84 -8.78 11.53
CA GLY A 559 -12.83 -9.45 10.72
C GLY A 559 -11.71 -8.51 10.29
N LEU A 560 -10.94 -8.97 9.32
CA LEU A 560 -9.72 -8.34 8.83
C LEU A 560 -9.80 -8.14 7.31
N CYS A 561 -9.33 -6.99 6.85
CA CYS A 561 -8.98 -6.76 5.45
C CYS A 561 -7.58 -6.20 5.35
N ILE A 562 -6.81 -6.75 4.42
CA ILE A 562 -5.45 -6.32 4.09
C ILE A 562 -5.32 -6.20 2.57
N SER A 563 -4.55 -5.23 2.11
CA SER A 563 -4.46 -4.80 0.70
C SER A 563 -4.17 -5.92 -0.31
N HIS A 564 -3.41 -6.93 0.10
CA HIS A 564 -2.94 -8.02 -0.78
C HIS A 564 -3.76 -9.30 -0.67
N ASN A 565 -4.78 -9.27 0.20
CA ASN A 565 -5.92 -10.16 0.17
C ASN A 565 -5.68 -11.69 0.32
N PRO A 566 -4.87 -12.17 1.27
CA PRO A 566 -4.79 -13.60 1.56
C PRO A 566 -5.96 -14.12 2.41
N SER A 567 -6.88 -13.27 2.87
CA SER A 567 -7.99 -13.66 3.74
C SER A 567 -9.34 -13.83 3.03
N VAL A 568 -9.42 -13.58 1.71
CA VAL A 568 -10.65 -13.83 0.93
C VAL A 568 -10.82 -15.32 0.63
N THR A 569 -12.02 -15.82 0.88
CA THR A 569 -12.43 -17.21 0.59
C THR A 569 -13.57 -17.31 -0.42
N ALA A 570 -14.03 -16.19 -0.98
CA ALA A 570 -15.11 -16.14 -1.97
C ALA A 570 -14.97 -14.90 -2.89
N PRO A 571 -15.11 -15.04 -4.23
CA PRO A 571 -15.14 -13.90 -5.15
C PRO A 571 -16.27 -12.90 -4.84
N GLY A 572 -16.01 -11.60 -5.01
CA GLY A 572 -16.95 -10.49 -4.80
C GLY A 572 -16.86 -9.78 -3.44
N TYR A 573 -15.90 -10.13 -2.59
CA TYR A 573 -15.79 -9.64 -1.21
C TYR A 573 -14.48 -8.87 -0.92
N GLU A 574 -13.80 -8.41 -1.96
CA GLU A 574 -12.44 -7.93 -1.83
C GLU A 574 -12.34 -6.59 -1.09
N PRO A 575 -11.35 -6.36 -0.22
CA PRO A 575 -10.24 -7.21 0.25
C PRO A 575 -10.53 -7.96 1.57
N CYS A 576 -11.80 -8.25 1.83
CA CYS A 576 -12.32 -8.67 3.13
C CYS A 576 -12.92 -10.07 3.09
N ALA A 577 -12.97 -10.78 4.23
CA ALA A 577 -13.76 -12.01 4.32
C ALA A 577 -15.24 -11.72 3.98
N PRO A 578 -16.01 -12.70 3.45
CA PRO A 578 -17.37 -12.43 3.02
C PRO A 578 -18.24 -11.88 4.15
N TYR A 579 -18.83 -10.71 3.90
CA TYR A 579 -19.87 -10.15 4.75
C TYR A 579 -21.09 -11.06 4.72
N ARG A 580 -21.57 -11.46 5.90
CA ARG A 580 -22.96 -11.92 6.09
C ARG A 580 -23.75 -10.82 6.79
#